data_AF-A0A0L9U7T8-F1
#
_entry.id   AF-A0A0L9U7T8-F1
#
_cell.length_a   1.000
_cell.length_b   1.000
_cell.length_c   1.000
_cell.angle_alpha   90.00
_cell.angle_beta   90.00
_cell.angle_gamma   90.00
#
_symmetry.space_group_name_H-M   'P 1'
#
loop_
_entity.id
_entity.type
_entity.pdbx_description
1 polymer ?
#
loop_
_entity_poly.entity_id
_entity_poly.type
_entity_poly.pdbx_seq_one_letter_code
_entity_poly.pdbx_strand_id
1 'polypeptide(L)'
;MPLFWILVTVFLTLPALSLSDSCPLNFDLVLSSPSSDSKTRCIYMRQSLRILQSDYLHRTGLFPPSNASFSCWTALQNHTHQYDIRSSCNFPSSSFSLSCNNITNRSQFEHLLPLSALEPIRNTCNHSLNSFASCALCTKALSNLDSHLTDNSTDCTTIASIYAASFSNLQDPRTAGCLFNFGFPSSVSTGKRRNILIAAFCVLAFFFGVFWAYFRLKQKKKKKKKKDICKTEMGLGSGLGSMNQTTTLIRFTFDEIKKATRNFAGDNIIGKGAYGNVYRGTLVDGTQVALKRFKNCSVAGDPSFTHEVEVIASVRHVNLVGLRGYCTATTNLEGHQRIIVTDLMENGSVYDHLFGSAKQKLSWPIRQKIALGTARGLAYLHYGAQPSIIHRDIKASNILLDRKFEAKVADFGLAKFKPEGMTHMSTRVAGTMGYVAPEYALYGQLTERSDVFSFGVVLLELLSGKRALEIDTDGQPSAVTDFAWSLVRNGRALDVIEDGMPELGPIEILEKHVLVAILCCHPQLYARPTMDQVVKMLETEELVSSFSCIAGRIDTEKSV
;
A
#
# COMPACT_ATOMS: atom_id res chain seq x y z
N MET A 1 49.92 43.80 -73.29
CA MET A 1 49.64 43.58 -71.86
C MET A 1 49.97 42.14 -71.52
N PRO A 2 50.69 41.91 -70.43
CA PRO A 2 51.51 40.71 -70.21
C PRO A 2 50.82 39.75 -69.21
N LEU A 3 51.30 38.57 -68.82
CA LEU A 3 52.54 37.81 -69.02
C LEU A 3 52.17 36.36 -68.64
N PHE A 4 52.63 35.40 -69.45
CA PHE A 4 52.61 33.96 -69.21
C PHE A 4 53.88 33.61 -68.42
N TRP A 5 53.84 33.05 -67.20
CA TRP A 5 55.01 32.37 -66.61
C TRP A 5 54.65 31.20 -65.68
N ILE A 6 55.03 30.00 -66.15
CA ILE A 6 55.81 28.95 -65.47
C ILE A 6 55.51 28.70 -63.99
N LEU A 7 54.97 27.51 -63.71
CA LEU A 7 54.81 26.94 -62.37
C LEU A 7 55.94 25.93 -62.10
N VAL A 8 57.01 26.36 -61.41
CA VAL A 8 58.03 25.48 -60.80
C VAL A 8 58.52 26.13 -59.48
N THR A 9 58.67 25.28 -58.45
CA THR A 9 59.14 25.54 -57.06
C THR A 9 58.12 26.28 -56.18
N VAL A 10 57.95 26.01 -54.88
CA VAL A 10 58.92 25.75 -53.82
C VAL A 10 58.24 24.92 -52.72
N PHE A 11 58.98 23.98 -52.12
CA PHE A 11 58.65 23.38 -50.83
C PHE A 11 58.51 24.48 -49.77
N LEU A 12 57.28 24.88 -49.47
CA LEU A 12 56.97 25.58 -48.23
C LEU A 12 56.58 24.51 -47.20
N THR A 13 57.56 24.15 -46.38
CA THR A 13 57.31 23.54 -45.07
C THR A 13 56.44 24.49 -44.26
N LEU A 14 55.14 24.21 -44.22
CA LEU A 14 54.25 24.71 -43.18
C LEU A 14 54.14 23.64 -42.08
N PRO A 15 54.02 24.10 -40.83
CA PRO A 15 54.61 23.45 -39.69
C PRO A 15 53.81 22.19 -39.35
N ALA A 16 54.51 21.18 -38.83
CA ALA A 16 53.88 20.27 -37.89
C ALA A 16 53.07 21.15 -36.93
N LEU A 17 51.74 20.98 -36.89
CA LEU A 17 50.96 21.55 -35.80
C LEU A 17 51.64 21.03 -34.56
N SER A 18 52.37 21.95 -33.91
CA SER A 18 52.95 21.77 -32.59
C SER A 18 51.78 21.34 -31.74
N LEU A 19 51.70 20.03 -31.44
CA LEU A 19 50.78 19.52 -30.45
C LEU A 19 51.06 20.36 -29.22
N SER A 20 50.07 21.18 -28.85
CA SER A 20 50.09 21.95 -27.63
C SER A 20 50.55 21.03 -26.50
N ASP A 21 51.58 21.44 -25.76
CA ASP A 21 52.16 20.75 -24.60
C ASP A 21 51.16 20.54 -23.42
N SER A 22 49.87 20.81 -23.64
CA SER A 22 48.79 20.65 -22.68
C SER A 22 48.05 19.33 -22.84
N CYS A 23 47.60 18.75 -21.72
CA CYS A 23 46.81 17.52 -21.75
C CYS A 23 45.44 17.76 -22.41
N PRO A 24 45.01 16.92 -23.37
CA PRO A 24 43.72 17.08 -24.05
C PRO A 24 42.50 16.57 -23.24
N LEU A 25 42.71 16.05 -22.03
CA LEU A 25 41.65 15.51 -21.18
C LEU A 25 41.06 16.59 -20.25
N ASN A 26 39.74 16.54 -20.05
CA ASN A 26 39.03 17.50 -19.21
C ASN A 26 38.95 17.01 -17.75
N PHE A 27 39.87 17.46 -16.89
CA PHE A 27 39.94 17.04 -15.49
C PHE A 27 38.83 17.60 -14.59
N ASP A 28 37.98 18.50 -15.06
CA ASP A 28 36.80 18.97 -14.29
C ASP A 28 35.80 17.84 -13.98
N LEU A 29 35.89 16.73 -14.73
CA LEU A 29 35.12 15.50 -14.50
C LEU A 29 35.69 14.62 -13.37
N VAL A 30 36.88 14.92 -12.86
CA VAL A 30 37.53 14.16 -11.77
C VAL A 30 37.09 14.71 -10.43
N LEU A 31 36.20 13.97 -9.75
CA LEU A 31 35.78 14.27 -8.39
C LEU A 31 36.84 13.79 -7.37
N SER A 32 36.97 14.49 -6.25
CA SER A 32 37.84 14.09 -5.15
C SER A 32 37.39 12.75 -4.55
N SER A 33 38.33 11.81 -4.37
CA SER A 33 38.03 10.51 -3.78
C SER A 33 37.52 10.68 -2.33
N PRO A 34 36.34 10.15 -1.96
CA PRO A 34 35.80 10.27 -0.61
C PRO A 34 36.50 9.38 0.43
N SER A 35 37.44 8.51 0.01
CA SER A 35 38.11 7.53 0.90
C SER A 35 39.55 7.90 1.27
N SER A 36 39.90 7.63 2.54
CA SER A 36 41.26 7.75 3.08
C SER A 36 42.15 6.53 2.79
N ASP A 37 41.58 5.41 2.33
CA ASP A 37 42.30 4.16 2.01
C ASP A 37 43.04 4.25 0.66
N SER A 38 44.34 3.92 0.65
CA SER A 38 45.20 4.04 -0.52
C SER A 38 44.80 3.11 -1.67
N LYS A 39 44.37 1.87 -1.38
CA LYS A 39 43.94 0.91 -2.41
C LYS A 39 42.65 1.36 -3.08
N THR A 40 41.68 1.79 -2.28
CA THR A 40 40.40 2.33 -2.79
C THR A 40 40.63 3.58 -3.63
N ARG A 41 41.54 4.46 -3.20
CA ARG A 41 41.93 5.66 -3.95
C ARG A 41 42.57 5.31 -5.30
N CYS A 42 43.45 4.31 -5.36
CA CYS A 42 44.06 3.87 -6.61
C CYS A 42 43.06 3.27 -7.60
N ILE A 43 42.09 2.50 -7.11
CA ILE A 43 41.00 1.96 -7.93
C ILE A 43 40.15 3.10 -8.47
N TYR A 44 39.77 4.04 -7.61
CA TYR A 44 39.01 5.23 -7.98
C TYR A 44 39.70 6.03 -9.09
N MET A 45 41.00 6.34 -8.93
CA MET A 45 41.76 7.08 -9.94
C MET A 45 41.83 6.33 -11.28
N ARG A 46 41.97 5.00 -11.26
CA ARG A 46 41.99 4.20 -12.50
C ARG A 46 40.66 4.27 -13.24
N GLN A 47 39.53 4.32 -12.53
CA GLN A 47 38.22 4.49 -13.16
C GLN A 47 37.99 5.91 -13.65
N SER A 48 38.42 6.93 -12.89
CA SER A 48 38.34 8.33 -13.33
C SER A 48 39.10 8.57 -14.63
N LEU A 49 40.28 7.94 -14.80
CA LEU A 49 41.03 7.98 -16.06
C LEU A 49 40.22 7.43 -17.25
N ARG A 50 39.46 6.36 -17.06
CA ARG A 50 38.61 5.76 -18.11
C ARG A 50 37.42 6.66 -18.47
N ILE A 51 36.88 7.39 -17.50
CA ILE A 51 35.84 8.39 -17.72
C ILE A 51 36.39 9.55 -18.57
N LEU A 52 37.58 10.04 -18.24
CA LEU A 52 38.25 11.08 -19.04
C LEU A 52 38.52 10.63 -20.48
N GLN A 53 38.97 9.38 -20.65
CA GLN A 53 39.24 8.81 -21.97
C GLN A 53 37.97 8.63 -22.80
N SER A 54 36.85 8.27 -22.17
CA SER A 54 35.56 8.11 -22.86
C SER A 54 34.92 9.44 -23.23
N ASP A 55 35.06 10.47 -22.40
CA ASP A 55 34.69 11.85 -22.72
C ASP A 55 35.51 12.41 -23.90
N TYR A 56 36.83 12.16 -23.91
CA TYR A 56 37.68 12.56 -25.04
C TYR A 56 37.28 11.85 -26.35
N LEU A 57 37.01 10.53 -26.28
CA LEU A 57 36.54 9.75 -27.42
C LEU A 57 35.16 10.23 -27.89
N HIS A 58 34.26 10.62 -26.98
CA HIS A 58 32.97 11.19 -27.31
C HIS A 58 33.10 12.48 -28.12
N ARG A 59 33.94 13.42 -27.66
CA ARG A 59 34.11 14.73 -28.29
C ARG A 59 34.89 14.71 -29.61
N THR A 60 35.92 13.87 -29.69
CA THR A 60 36.89 13.93 -30.81
C THR A 60 36.81 12.73 -31.75
N GLY A 61 36.21 11.62 -31.32
CA GLY A 61 36.26 10.35 -32.05
C GLY A 61 37.64 9.68 -32.02
N LEU A 62 38.61 10.23 -31.28
CA LEU A 62 39.99 9.74 -31.17
C LEU A 62 40.25 9.14 -29.78
N PHE A 63 41.13 8.16 -29.72
CA PHE A 63 41.73 7.72 -28.45
C PHE A 63 42.94 8.61 -28.12
N PRO A 64 43.24 8.89 -26.85
CA PRO A 64 44.35 9.78 -26.50
C PRO A 64 45.69 9.23 -27.00
N PRO A 65 46.52 10.05 -27.66
CA PRO A 65 47.77 9.60 -28.26
C PRO A 65 48.84 9.37 -27.18
N SER A 66 49.76 8.43 -27.43
CA SER A 66 50.77 8.01 -26.45
C SER A 66 51.73 9.13 -26.01
N ASN A 67 52.01 10.06 -26.92
CA ASN A 67 52.86 11.22 -26.68
C ASN A 67 52.25 12.26 -25.71
N ALA A 68 50.92 12.26 -25.50
CA ALA A 68 50.25 13.16 -24.56
C ALA A 68 50.30 12.66 -23.10
N SER A 69 50.80 11.44 -22.86
CA SER A 69 50.80 10.82 -21.53
C SER A 69 51.56 11.66 -20.49
N PHE A 70 52.68 12.29 -20.88
CA PHE A 70 53.49 13.09 -19.96
C PHE A 70 52.80 14.38 -19.52
N SER A 71 52.23 15.16 -20.45
CA SER A 71 51.49 16.39 -20.12
C SER A 71 50.22 16.11 -19.32
N CYS A 72 49.56 14.97 -19.55
CA CYS A 72 48.41 14.52 -18.76
C CYS A 72 48.74 14.09 -17.33
N TRP A 73 49.90 13.46 -17.11
CA TRP A 73 50.36 13.18 -15.76
C TRP A 73 50.62 14.46 -14.97
N THR A 74 51.24 15.47 -15.59
CA THR A 74 51.49 16.77 -14.96
C THR A 74 50.18 17.48 -14.61
N ALA A 75 49.20 17.50 -15.52
CA ALA A 75 47.89 18.12 -15.28
C ALA A 75 47.10 17.42 -14.16
N LEU A 76 47.18 16.08 -14.08
CA LEU A 76 46.54 15.30 -13.02
C LEU A 76 47.20 15.55 -11.66
N GLN A 77 48.53 15.58 -11.60
CA GLN A 77 49.27 15.82 -10.36
C GLN A 77 48.92 17.19 -9.76
N ASN A 78 48.79 18.21 -10.61
CA ASN A 78 48.33 19.54 -10.21
C ASN A 78 46.93 19.48 -9.62
N HIS A 79 45.97 18.76 -10.20
CA HIS A 79 44.61 18.67 -9.62
C HIS A 79 44.54 17.95 -8.27
N THR A 80 45.50 17.07 -7.96
CA THR A 80 45.44 16.22 -6.77
C THR A 80 46.23 16.73 -5.57
N HIS A 81 47.00 17.83 -5.74
CA HIS A 81 47.73 18.71 -4.80
C HIS A 81 48.44 18.15 -3.53
N GLN A 82 48.20 16.92 -3.06
CA GLN A 82 48.72 16.38 -1.80
C GLN A 82 49.07 14.87 -1.83
N TYR A 83 48.98 14.20 -3.00
CA TYR A 83 49.28 12.77 -3.10
C TYR A 83 49.94 12.44 -4.44
N ASP A 84 51.11 11.79 -4.43
CA ASP A 84 51.73 11.26 -5.64
C ASP A 84 51.06 9.94 -6.02
N ILE A 85 50.06 10.05 -6.88
CA ILE A 85 49.24 8.92 -7.34
C ILE A 85 50.07 7.96 -8.20
N ARG A 86 51.06 8.47 -8.92
CA ARG A 86 51.81 7.68 -9.89
C ARG A 86 52.68 6.63 -9.18
N SER A 87 53.45 7.06 -8.18
CA SER A 87 54.26 6.15 -7.36
C SER A 87 53.39 5.31 -6.42
N SER A 88 52.36 5.90 -5.81
CA SER A 88 51.55 5.20 -4.80
C SER A 88 50.66 4.09 -5.38
N CYS A 89 50.26 4.21 -6.64
CA CYS A 89 49.34 3.27 -7.29
C CYS A 89 49.99 2.38 -8.36
N ASN A 90 51.31 2.46 -8.53
CA ASN A 90 52.09 1.76 -9.57
C ASN A 90 51.46 1.89 -10.98
N PHE A 91 51.11 3.12 -11.38
CA PHE A 91 50.58 3.35 -12.72
C PHE A 91 51.69 3.29 -13.78
N PRO A 92 51.55 2.45 -14.83
CA PRO A 92 52.45 2.46 -15.97
C PRO A 92 52.51 3.84 -16.64
N SER A 93 53.68 4.20 -17.18
CA SER A 93 53.87 5.45 -17.95
C SER A 93 52.84 5.61 -19.08
N SER A 94 52.39 4.49 -19.64
CA SER A 94 51.42 4.35 -20.74
C SER A 94 49.96 4.32 -20.29
N SER A 95 49.63 4.59 -19.02
CA SER A 95 48.24 4.45 -18.51
C SER A 95 47.21 5.34 -19.23
N PHE A 96 47.66 6.45 -19.83
CA PHE A 96 46.82 7.34 -20.63
C PHE A 96 46.69 6.89 -22.09
N SER A 97 47.56 6.00 -22.54
CA SER A 97 47.67 5.50 -23.91
C SER A 97 47.36 4.01 -23.95
N LEU A 98 46.09 3.67 -24.06
CA LEU A 98 45.69 2.26 -24.22
C LEU A 98 46.06 1.79 -25.63
N SER A 99 46.94 0.80 -25.73
CA SER A 99 47.27 0.15 -26.99
C SER A 99 46.57 -1.21 -27.08
N CYS A 100 45.34 -1.21 -27.58
CA CYS A 100 44.80 -2.43 -28.20
C CYS A 100 45.10 -2.33 -29.69
N ASN A 101 45.97 -3.18 -30.22
CA ASN A 101 46.23 -3.31 -31.67
C ASN A 101 46.50 -1.99 -32.42
N ASN A 102 47.20 -1.03 -31.80
CA ASN A 102 47.51 0.30 -32.37
C ASN A 102 46.28 1.09 -32.87
N ILE A 103 45.11 0.85 -32.26
CA ILE A 103 43.88 1.59 -32.58
C ILE A 103 44.00 3.01 -32.04
N THR A 104 43.78 4.00 -32.92
CA THR A 104 43.90 5.42 -32.58
C THR A 104 42.59 6.20 -32.67
N ASN A 105 41.56 5.62 -33.30
CA ASN A 105 40.27 6.25 -33.48
C ASN A 105 39.09 5.27 -33.43
N ARG A 106 37.88 5.81 -33.26
CA ARG A 106 36.63 5.03 -33.14
C ARG A 106 36.36 4.15 -34.35
N SER A 107 36.60 4.66 -35.57
CA SER A 107 36.34 3.92 -36.81
C SER A 107 37.21 2.67 -36.91
N GLN A 108 38.50 2.79 -36.56
CA GLN A 108 39.41 1.64 -36.49
C GLN A 108 38.95 0.59 -35.48
N PHE A 109 38.37 0.99 -34.33
CA PHE A 109 37.81 0.05 -33.36
C PHE A 109 36.56 -0.65 -33.90
N GLU A 110 35.64 0.09 -34.52
CA GLU A 110 34.41 -0.44 -35.10
C GLU A 110 34.69 -1.44 -36.25
N HIS A 111 35.76 -1.22 -37.03
CA HIS A 111 36.15 -2.14 -38.10
C HIS A 111 36.64 -3.52 -37.63
N LEU A 112 37.02 -3.67 -36.35
CA LEU A 112 37.47 -4.94 -35.80
C LEU A 112 36.31 -5.84 -35.36
N LEU A 113 35.09 -5.32 -35.34
CA LEU A 113 33.95 -5.96 -34.71
C LEU A 113 32.78 -6.09 -35.68
N PRO A 114 32.04 -7.21 -35.66
CA PRO A 114 30.88 -7.36 -36.52
C PRO A 114 29.78 -6.36 -36.13
N LEU A 115 29.05 -5.83 -37.12
CA LEU A 115 27.94 -4.89 -36.89
C LEU A 115 26.90 -5.42 -35.88
N SER A 116 26.70 -6.74 -35.84
CA SER A 116 25.80 -7.41 -34.89
C SER A 116 26.21 -7.26 -33.42
N ALA A 117 27.49 -7.00 -33.14
CA ALA A 117 27.99 -6.76 -31.79
C ALA A 117 27.99 -5.26 -31.42
N LEU A 118 28.13 -4.37 -32.40
CA LEU A 118 28.19 -2.91 -32.20
C LEU A 118 26.80 -2.27 -32.02
N GLU A 119 25.81 -2.69 -32.82
CA GLU A 119 24.45 -2.13 -32.78
C GLU A 119 23.78 -2.20 -31.39
N PRO A 120 23.85 -3.33 -30.66
CA PRO A 120 23.29 -3.40 -29.30
C PRO A 120 23.88 -2.37 -28.34
N ILE A 121 25.18 -2.08 -28.42
CA ILE A 121 25.83 -1.10 -27.55
C ILE A 121 25.34 0.31 -27.88
N ARG A 122 25.32 0.66 -29.17
CA ARG A 122 24.86 1.98 -29.62
C ARG A 122 23.40 2.23 -29.20
N ASN A 123 22.56 1.20 -29.23
CA ASN A 123 21.14 1.34 -28.89
C ASN A 123 20.89 1.31 -27.37
N THR A 124 21.63 0.50 -26.61
CA THR A 124 21.38 0.32 -25.17
C THR A 124 22.20 1.23 -24.27
N CYS A 125 23.33 1.77 -24.74
CA CYS A 125 24.22 2.62 -23.93
C CYS A 125 24.12 4.12 -24.28
N ASN A 126 23.37 4.51 -25.32
CA ASN A 126 23.20 5.91 -25.76
C ASN A 126 22.14 6.70 -24.95
N HIS A 127 21.93 6.35 -23.68
CA HIS A 127 20.99 7.04 -22.79
C HIS A 127 21.48 6.95 -21.33
N SER A 128 20.81 7.67 -20.42
CA SER A 128 21.16 7.65 -18.98
C SER A 128 20.95 6.24 -18.39
N LEU A 129 21.97 5.70 -17.71
CA LEU A 129 21.97 4.34 -17.16
C LEU A 129 21.53 4.29 -15.68
N ASN A 130 20.63 5.20 -15.28
CA ASN A 130 20.23 5.37 -13.88
C ASN A 130 19.33 4.26 -13.33
N SER A 131 18.63 3.56 -14.21
CA SER A 131 17.78 2.43 -13.83
C SER A 131 18.56 1.12 -13.86
N PHE A 132 18.25 0.21 -12.94
CA PHE A 132 18.86 -1.13 -12.92
C PHE A 132 18.63 -1.90 -14.24
N ALA A 133 17.46 -1.71 -14.86
CA ALA A 133 17.13 -2.35 -16.13
C ALA A 133 17.99 -1.80 -17.29
N SER A 134 18.13 -0.48 -17.40
CA SER A 134 18.97 0.16 -18.44
C SER A 134 20.44 -0.24 -18.29
N CYS A 135 20.96 -0.21 -17.06
CA CYS A 135 22.32 -0.63 -16.76
C CYS A 135 22.56 -2.11 -17.10
N ALA A 136 21.63 -3.01 -16.75
CA ALA A 136 21.74 -4.44 -17.06
C ALA A 136 21.72 -4.73 -18.56
N LEU A 137 20.95 -3.97 -19.35
CA LEU A 137 20.90 -4.12 -20.80
C LEU A 137 22.22 -3.68 -21.46
N CYS A 138 22.76 -2.52 -21.08
CA CYS A 138 24.02 -2.01 -21.62
C CYS A 138 25.23 -2.89 -21.21
N THR A 139 25.32 -3.31 -19.94
CA THR A 139 26.40 -4.20 -19.47
C THR A 139 26.35 -5.59 -20.11
N LYS A 140 25.14 -6.10 -20.41
CA LYS A 140 24.98 -7.35 -21.17
C LYS A 140 25.44 -7.20 -22.63
N ALA A 141 25.14 -6.06 -23.27
CA ALA A 141 25.64 -5.77 -24.61
C ALA A 141 27.19 -5.70 -24.62
N LEU A 142 27.77 -5.08 -23.60
CA LEU A 142 29.22 -4.99 -23.42
C LEU A 142 29.88 -6.37 -23.21
N SER A 143 29.32 -7.24 -22.38
CA SER A 143 29.87 -8.60 -22.17
C SER A 143 29.86 -9.44 -23.45
N ASN A 144 28.90 -9.20 -24.34
CA ASN A 144 28.86 -9.86 -25.65
C ASN A 144 29.93 -9.32 -26.58
N LEU A 145 30.26 -8.02 -26.50
CA LEU A 145 31.36 -7.43 -27.28
C LEU A 145 32.72 -7.94 -26.84
N ASP A 146 32.94 -8.06 -25.53
CA ASP A 146 34.20 -8.56 -24.97
C ASP A 146 34.51 -9.98 -25.48
N SER A 147 33.48 -10.80 -25.72
CA SER A 147 33.66 -12.15 -26.28
C SER A 147 34.18 -12.17 -27.73
N HIS A 148 34.08 -11.05 -28.46
CA HIS A 148 34.57 -10.92 -29.84
C HIS A 148 35.98 -10.34 -29.92
N LEU A 149 36.50 -9.76 -28.83
CA LEU A 149 37.86 -9.26 -28.74
C LEU A 149 38.78 -10.44 -28.36
N THR A 150 39.35 -11.12 -29.36
CA THR A 150 40.04 -12.42 -29.21
C THR A 150 41.39 -12.39 -28.51
N ASP A 151 41.92 -11.21 -28.17
CA ASP A 151 43.09 -11.08 -27.31
C ASP A 151 42.65 -10.66 -25.91
N ASN A 152 42.79 -11.58 -24.95
CA ASN A 152 42.55 -11.36 -23.51
C ASN A 152 43.57 -10.41 -22.85
N SER A 153 44.00 -9.37 -23.58
CA SER A 153 44.70 -8.22 -23.02
C SER A 153 43.68 -7.40 -22.23
N THR A 154 43.97 -7.15 -20.95
CA THR A 154 43.18 -6.28 -20.07
C THR A 154 42.96 -4.87 -20.63
N ASP A 155 43.79 -4.47 -21.60
CA ASP A 155 43.74 -3.16 -22.23
C ASP A 155 42.65 -3.11 -23.32
N CYS A 156 42.41 -4.20 -24.05
CA CYS A 156 41.37 -4.28 -25.08
C CYS A 156 39.96 -4.29 -24.50
N THR A 157 39.73 -5.03 -23.41
CA THR A 157 38.45 -5.02 -22.67
C THR A 157 38.18 -3.64 -22.04
N THR A 158 39.25 -2.94 -21.65
CA THR A 158 39.14 -1.56 -21.15
C THR A 158 38.69 -0.60 -22.26
N ILE A 159 39.17 -0.76 -23.50
CA ILE A 159 38.74 0.04 -24.65
C ILE A 159 37.27 -0.20 -24.98
N ALA A 160 36.75 -1.43 -24.87
CA ALA A 160 35.32 -1.71 -25.09
C ALA A 160 34.43 -0.92 -24.12
N SER A 161 34.82 -0.85 -22.84
CA SER A 161 34.10 -0.09 -21.82
C SER A 161 34.17 1.43 -22.08
N ILE A 162 35.33 1.93 -22.50
CA ILE A 162 35.52 3.34 -22.90
C ILE A 162 34.66 3.68 -24.14
N TYR A 163 34.60 2.77 -25.12
CA TYR A 163 33.78 2.93 -26.32
C TYR A 163 32.30 2.99 -25.97
N ALA A 164 31.78 2.05 -25.16
CA ALA A 164 30.39 2.06 -24.71
C ALA A 164 30.04 3.32 -23.91
N ALA A 165 30.92 3.73 -22.99
CA ALA A 165 30.79 4.95 -22.20
C ALA A 165 30.78 6.22 -23.06
N SER A 166 31.43 6.21 -24.24
CA SER A 166 31.43 7.36 -25.15
C SER A 166 30.08 7.65 -25.79
N PHE A 167 29.05 6.82 -25.59
CA PHE A 167 27.67 7.10 -26.00
C PHE A 167 26.80 7.56 -24.82
N SER A 168 27.25 7.37 -23.57
CA SER A 168 26.46 7.65 -22.38
C SER A 168 26.74 9.05 -21.82
N ASN A 169 25.79 9.62 -21.06
CA ASN A 169 26.03 10.86 -20.32
C ASN A 169 26.83 10.57 -19.04
N LEU A 170 28.14 10.83 -19.08
CA LEU A 170 29.10 10.51 -18.02
C LEU A 170 29.15 11.51 -16.85
N GLN A 171 28.40 12.62 -16.94
CA GLN A 171 28.24 13.55 -15.81
C GLN A 171 27.37 12.96 -14.69
N ASP A 172 26.65 11.87 -14.95
CA ASP A 172 25.84 11.17 -13.94
C ASP A 172 26.67 10.11 -13.18
N PRO A 173 26.84 10.23 -11.85
CA PRO A 173 27.59 9.28 -11.04
C PRO A 173 27.06 7.83 -11.11
N ARG A 174 25.76 7.65 -11.39
CA ARG A 174 25.16 6.31 -11.49
C ARG A 174 25.51 5.63 -12.81
N THR A 175 25.64 6.39 -13.89
CA THR A 175 26.12 5.90 -15.19
C THR A 175 27.59 5.47 -15.10
N ALA A 176 28.43 6.26 -14.43
CA ALA A 176 29.81 5.87 -14.11
C ALA A 176 29.88 4.63 -13.20
N GLY A 177 28.98 4.56 -12.21
CA GLY A 177 28.78 3.40 -11.34
C GLY A 177 28.49 2.12 -12.12
N CYS A 178 27.60 2.19 -13.11
CA CYS A 178 27.21 1.07 -13.94
C CYS A 178 28.35 0.53 -14.82
N LEU A 179 29.03 1.41 -15.56
CA LEU A 179 30.01 1.00 -16.58
C LEU A 179 31.42 0.75 -16.03
N PHE A 180 31.81 1.49 -15.00
CA PHE A 180 33.16 1.45 -14.43
C PHE A 180 33.20 0.93 -12.99
N ASN A 181 32.08 0.39 -12.51
CA ASN A 181 31.93 -0.13 -11.14
C ASN A 181 32.33 0.91 -10.08
N PHE A 182 31.94 2.16 -10.31
CA PHE A 182 32.19 3.30 -9.43
C PHE A 182 31.28 3.21 -8.19
N GLY A 183 31.70 2.41 -7.20
CA GLY A 183 30.94 2.12 -5.98
C GLY A 183 31.82 1.58 -4.85
N PHE A 184 31.57 2.11 -3.64
CA PHE A 184 32.26 1.92 -2.36
C PHE A 184 32.59 0.45 -1.97
N PRO A 185 33.66 0.21 -1.18
CA PRO A 185 34.17 -1.12 -0.92
C PRO A 185 33.18 -1.97 -0.12
N SER A 186 32.71 -3.06 -0.74
CA SER A 186 32.32 -4.26 0.01
C SER A 186 33.58 -5.10 0.21
N SER A 187 33.97 -5.25 1.46
CA SER A 187 35.13 -6.06 1.86
C SER A 187 34.90 -7.52 1.48
N VAL A 188 35.91 -8.17 0.89
CA VAL A 188 36.51 -9.43 1.38
C VAL A 188 37.76 -9.72 0.54
N SER A 189 38.91 -9.79 1.20
CA SER A 189 40.20 -10.16 0.60
C SER A 189 40.36 -11.67 0.45
N THR A 190 41.02 -12.06 -0.64
CA THR A 190 41.19 -13.44 -1.10
C THR A 190 42.60 -13.90 -0.81
N GLY A 191 42.77 -14.74 0.22
CA GLY A 191 44.09 -15.31 0.55
C GLY A 191 44.10 -16.60 1.39
N LYS A 192 42.95 -17.04 1.92
CA LYS A 192 42.80 -18.33 2.63
C LYS A 192 41.76 -19.25 1.98
N ARG A 193 41.62 -19.19 0.65
CA ARG A 193 40.49 -19.81 -0.07
C ARG A 193 40.50 -21.34 -0.07
N ARG A 194 41.63 -22.05 0.01
CA ARG A 194 41.57 -23.52 -0.17
C ARG A 194 41.02 -24.29 1.04
N ASN A 195 41.42 -23.95 2.26
CA ASN A 195 40.99 -24.69 3.45
C ASN A 195 39.61 -24.23 3.95
N ILE A 196 39.26 -22.96 3.75
CA ILE A 196 37.93 -22.43 4.08
C ILE A 196 36.89 -22.93 3.07
N LEU A 197 37.23 -23.11 1.79
CA LEU A 197 36.28 -23.68 0.82
C LEU A 197 35.92 -25.13 1.16
N ILE A 198 36.85 -25.95 1.64
CA ILE A 198 36.55 -27.34 2.04
C ILE A 198 35.67 -27.36 3.29
N ALA A 199 36.01 -26.56 4.32
CA ALA A 199 35.19 -26.45 5.52
C ALA A 199 33.80 -25.86 5.21
N ALA A 200 33.72 -24.83 4.37
CA ALA A 200 32.47 -24.22 3.94
C ALA A 200 31.66 -25.16 3.03
N PHE A 201 32.29 -25.99 2.20
CA PHE A 201 31.59 -26.98 1.38
C PHE A 201 31.06 -28.12 2.25
N CYS A 202 31.80 -28.56 3.28
CA CYS A 202 31.30 -29.54 4.24
C CYS A 202 30.14 -28.97 5.08
N VAL A 203 30.24 -27.72 5.52
CA VAL A 203 29.18 -27.03 6.28
C VAL A 203 27.97 -26.75 5.39
N LEU A 204 28.16 -26.28 4.14
CA LEU A 204 27.09 -26.08 3.18
C LEU A 204 26.47 -27.40 2.75
N ALA A 205 27.24 -28.47 2.56
CA ALA A 205 26.71 -29.80 2.26
C ALA A 205 25.98 -30.40 3.46
N PHE A 206 26.41 -30.11 4.69
CA PHE A 206 25.67 -30.45 5.90
C PHE A 206 24.36 -29.66 6.00
N PHE A 207 24.37 -28.35 5.77
CA PHE A 207 23.15 -27.55 5.73
C PHE A 207 22.25 -27.90 4.54
N PHE A 208 22.81 -28.28 3.39
CA PHE A 208 22.04 -28.78 2.24
C PHE A 208 21.49 -30.18 2.52
N GLY A 209 22.24 -31.03 3.23
CA GLY A 209 21.81 -32.35 3.67
C GLY A 209 20.72 -32.25 4.73
N VAL A 210 20.83 -31.33 5.68
CA VAL A 210 19.80 -31.01 6.68
C VAL A 210 18.61 -30.32 6.03
N PHE A 211 18.83 -29.40 5.09
CA PHE A 211 17.75 -28.74 4.32
C PHE A 211 17.05 -29.73 3.41
N TRP A 212 17.78 -30.65 2.77
CA TRP A 212 17.24 -31.70 1.90
C TRP A 212 16.58 -32.80 2.73
N ALA A 213 17.11 -33.18 3.89
CA ALA A 213 16.44 -34.05 4.84
C ALA A 213 15.20 -33.38 5.42
N TYR A 214 15.26 -32.10 5.79
CA TYR A 214 14.11 -31.28 6.17
C TYR A 214 13.11 -31.17 5.03
N PHE A 215 13.54 -31.01 3.79
CA PHE A 215 12.68 -30.90 2.61
C PHE A 215 12.11 -32.26 2.21
N ARG A 216 12.84 -33.36 2.38
CA ARG A 216 12.38 -34.75 2.21
C ARG A 216 11.44 -35.15 3.34
N LEU A 217 11.68 -34.72 4.57
CA LEU A 217 10.78 -34.86 5.71
C LEU A 217 9.56 -33.96 5.53
N LYS A 218 9.70 -32.77 4.93
CA LYS A 218 8.60 -31.85 4.56
C LYS A 218 7.87 -32.32 3.31
N GLN A 219 8.51 -33.09 2.41
CA GLN A 219 7.90 -33.73 1.25
C GLN A 219 7.22 -35.04 1.64
N LYS A 220 7.79 -35.85 2.54
CA LYS A 220 7.13 -37.00 3.17
C LYS A 220 6.00 -36.54 4.08
N LYS A 221 6.20 -35.44 4.84
CA LYS A 221 5.13 -34.74 5.56
C LYS A 221 4.15 -34.11 4.59
N LYS A 222 4.50 -33.59 3.41
CA LYS A 222 3.56 -33.07 2.39
C LYS A 222 2.85 -34.20 1.63
N LYS A 223 3.43 -35.38 1.47
CA LYS A 223 2.78 -36.57 0.90
C LYS A 223 1.85 -37.22 1.93
N LYS A 224 2.25 -37.27 3.21
CA LYS A 224 1.33 -37.49 4.34
C LYS A 224 0.28 -36.39 4.38
N LYS A 225 0.65 -35.10 4.29
CA LYS A 225 -0.25 -33.92 4.25
C LYS A 225 -1.15 -33.90 3.02
N LYS A 226 -0.80 -34.50 1.88
CA LYS A 226 -1.67 -34.59 0.69
C LYS A 226 -2.68 -35.73 0.87
N LYS A 227 -2.25 -36.82 1.51
CA LYS A 227 -3.11 -37.89 2.03
C LYS A 227 -3.96 -37.43 3.23
N ASP A 228 -3.47 -36.43 3.98
CA ASP A 228 -4.16 -35.77 5.08
C ASP A 228 -4.90 -34.52 4.61
N ILE A 229 -4.71 -33.96 3.40
CA ILE A 229 -5.47 -32.80 2.86
C ILE A 229 -6.83 -33.30 2.38
N CYS A 230 -6.89 -34.52 1.84
CA CYS A 230 -8.14 -35.27 1.71
C CYS A 230 -8.78 -35.58 3.09
N LYS A 231 -8.01 -35.53 4.19
CA LYS A 231 -8.54 -35.55 5.58
C LYS A 231 -8.69 -34.15 6.22
N THR A 232 -8.12 -33.08 5.64
CA THR A 232 -8.07 -31.71 6.20
C THR A 232 -9.22 -30.86 5.67
N GLU A 233 -10.06 -31.40 4.79
CA GLU A 233 -11.47 -30.98 4.75
C GLU A 233 -12.14 -31.09 6.13
N MET A 234 -11.63 -31.93 7.06
CA MET A 234 -12.04 -31.93 8.47
C MET A 234 -11.33 -30.88 9.36
N GLY A 235 -10.28 -30.20 8.87
CA GLY A 235 -9.43 -29.30 9.69
C GLY A 235 -9.84 -27.83 9.68
N LEU A 236 -10.47 -27.34 8.61
CA LEU A 236 -11.20 -26.05 8.64
C LEU A 236 -12.47 -26.14 9.50
N GLY A 237 -12.93 -27.38 9.73
CA GLY A 237 -13.89 -27.72 10.77
C GLY A 237 -13.34 -27.69 12.19
N SER A 238 -12.08 -27.32 12.46
CA SER A 238 -11.58 -27.31 13.84
C SER A 238 -11.85 -26.00 14.59
N GLY A 239 -11.92 -24.84 13.91
CA GLY A 239 -12.35 -23.56 14.50
C GLY A 239 -13.87 -23.39 14.42
N LEU A 240 -14.44 -23.52 13.22
CA LEU A 240 -15.89 -23.45 12.98
C LEU A 240 -16.64 -24.72 13.36
N GLY A 241 -16.01 -25.90 13.34
CA GLY A 241 -16.68 -27.14 13.80
C GLY A 241 -16.60 -27.38 15.29
N SER A 242 -15.81 -26.59 16.04
CA SER A 242 -16.02 -26.38 17.47
C SER A 242 -17.33 -25.58 17.70
N MET A 243 -17.59 -24.57 16.85
CA MET A 243 -18.81 -23.75 16.89
C MET A 243 -20.08 -24.52 16.49
N ASN A 244 -19.96 -25.52 15.61
CA ASN A 244 -21.05 -26.43 15.24
C ASN A 244 -21.59 -27.28 16.40
N GLN A 245 -20.84 -27.44 17.50
CA GLN A 245 -21.32 -28.18 18.68
C GLN A 245 -22.18 -27.32 19.62
N THR A 246 -22.16 -25.98 19.45
CA THR A 246 -22.81 -25.04 20.38
C THR A 246 -23.81 -24.09 19.71
N THR A 247 -23.82 -23.98 18.37
CA THR A 247 -24.69 -23.05 17.62
C THR A 247 -25.44 -23.75 16.48
N THR A 248 -26.71 -23.39 16.26
CA THR A 248 -27.62 -23.92 15.21
C THR A 248 -27.26 -23.45 13.79
N LEU A 249 -25.98 -23.17 13.51
CA LEU A 249 -25.54 -22.56 12.25
C LEU A 249 -25.55 -23.56 11.10
N ILE A 250 -26.18 -23.19 9.99
CA ILE A 250 -26.23 -24.02 8.80
C ILE A 250 -25.00 -23.74 7.94
N ARG A 251 -24.24 -24.80 7.61
CA ARG A 251 -23.19 -24.71 6.59
C ARG A 251 -23.82 -24.99 5.22
N PHE A 252 -24.02 -23.93 4.45
CA PHE A 252 -24.53 -24.05 3.08
C PHE A 252 -23.41 -24.48 2.13
N THR A 253 -23.77 -25.31 1.16
CA THR A 253 -22.91 -25.61 0.02
C THR A 253 -22.93 -24.45 -0.97
N PHE A 254 -21.87 -24.33 -1.76
CA PHE A 254 -21.80 -23.29 -2.78
C PHE A 254 -22.87 -23.45 -3.87
N ASP A 255 -23.24 -24.70 -4.18
CA ASP A 255 -24.28 -25.01 -5.17
C ASP A 255 -25.68 -24.61 -4.70
N GLU A 256 -26.00 -24.82 -3.41
CA GLU A 256 -27.25 -24.31 -2.81
C GLU A 256 -27.33 -22.79 -2.91
N ILE A 257 -26.23 -22.09 -2.60
CA ILE A 257 -26.16 -20.63 -2.70
C ILE A 257 -26.30 -20.16 -4.16
N LYS A 258 -25.63 -20.82 -5.09
CA LYS A 258 -25.77 -20.54 -6.53
C LYS A 258 -27.22 -20.71 -6.97
N LYS A 259 -27.88 -21.80 -6.58
CA LYS A 259 -29.29 -22.03 -6.91
C LYS A 259 -30.18 -20.94 -6.32
N ALA A 260 -29.98 -20.61 -5.04
CA ALA A 260 -30.77 -19.59 -4.34
C ALA A 260 -30.64 -18.18 -4.95
N THR A 261 -29.48 -17.86 -5.52
CA THR A 261 -29.16 -16.54 -6.11
C THR A 261 -29.31 -16.48 -7.62
N ARG A 262 -29.81 -17.55 -8.26
CA ARG A 262 -29.84 -17.70 -9.73
C ARG A 262 -28.45 -17.45 -10.35
N ASN A 263 -27.46 -18.15 -9.84
CA ASN A 263 -26.04 -18.04 -10.20
C ASN A 263 -25.48 -16.62 -10.00
N PHE A 264 -25.81 -15.97 -8.87
CA PHE A 264 -25.41 -14.59 -8.57
C PHE A 264 -25.81 -13.59 -9.66
N ALA A 265 -27.03 -13.72 -10.19
CA ALA A 265 -27.57 -12.84 -11.23
C ALA A 265 -27.45 -11.35 -10.82
N GLY A 266 -27.14 -10.48 -11.79
CA GLY A 266 -26.97 -9.05 -11.55
C GLY A 266 -28.19 -8.37 -10.93
N ASP A 267 -29.38 -8.77 -11.35
CA ASP A 267 -30.66 -8.25 -10.85
C ASP A 267 -30.94 -8.62 -9.38
N ASN A 268 -30.23 -9.61 -8.84
CA ASN A 268 -30.33 -9.99 -7.44
C ASN A 268 -29.40 -9.18 -6.53
N ILE A 269 -28.56 -8.29 -7.07
CA ILE A 269 -27.66 -7.47 -6.24
C ILE A 269 -28.48 -6.41 -5.51
N ILE A 270 -28.51 -6.51 -4.18
CA ILE A 270 -29.18 -5.54 -3.30
C ILE A 270 -28.19 -4.64 -2.57
N GLY A 271 -26.89 -4.93 -2.63
CA GLY A 271 -25.86 -4.10 -2.03
C GLY A 271 -24.50 -4.30 -2.68
N LYS A 272 -23.75 -3.22 -2.88
CA LYS A 272 -22.37 -3.25 -3.38
C LYS A 272 -21.48 -2.50 -2.39
N GLY A 273 -20.61 -3.24 -1.71
CA GLY A 273 -19.65 -2.68 -0.76
C GLY A 273 -18.20 -2.94 -1.16
N ALA A 274 -17.28 -2.34 -0.41
CA ALA A 274 -15.85 -2.58 -0.54
C ALA A 274 -15.48 -4.05 -0.22
N TYR A 275 -16.17 -4.65 0.76
CA TYR A 275 -15.91 -6.01 1.22
C TYR A 275 -16.59 -7.11 0.40
N GLY A 276 -17.60 -6.78 -0.40
CA GLY A 276 -18.42 -7.79 -1.06
C GLY A 276 -19.62 -7.23 -1.81
N ASN A 277 -20.33 -8.12 -2.50
CA ASN A 277 -21.67 -7.86 -3.01
C ASN A 277 -22.68 -8.63 -2.15
N VAL A 278 -23.82 -8.03 -1.88
CA VAL A 278 -24.95 -8.67 -1.20
C VAL A 278 -26.00 -9.00 -2.23
N TYR A 279 -26.40 -10.27 -2.26
CA TYR A 279 -27.41 -10.78 -3.18
C TYR A 279 -28.68 -11.14 -2.43
N ARG A 280 -29.84 -10.81 -2.98
CA ARG A 280 -31.12 -11.40 -2.62
C ARG A 280 -31.13 -12.85 -3.13
N GLY A 281 -31.61 -13.77 -2.30
CA GLY A 281 -31.81 -15.16 -2.70
C GLY A 281 -33.06 -15.77 -2.07
N THR A 282 -33.45 -16.92 -2.59
CA THR A 282 -34.55 -17.71 -2.07
C THR A 282 -34.07 -19.14 -1.86
N LEU A 283 -34.10 -19.59 -0.60
CA LEU A 283 -33.74 -20.95 -0.23
C LEU A 283 -34.80 -21.95 -0.74
N VAL A 284 -34.49 -23.25 -0.68
CA VAL A 284 -35.36 -24.33 -1.20
C VAL A 284 -36.72 -24.36 -0.50
N ASP A 285 -36.76 -23.99 0.78
CA ASP A 285 -37.98 -23.89 1.59
C ASP A 285 -38.80 -22.61 1.32
N GLY A 286 -38.37 -21.77 0.39
CA GLY A 286 -39.01 -20.49 0.06
C GLY A 286 -38.56 -19.31 0.92
N THR A 287 -37.69 -19.52 1.91
CA THR A 287 -37.18 -18.45 2.77
C THR A 287 -36.36 -17.44 1.97
N GLN A 288 -36.68 -16.14 2.11
CA GLN A 288 -35.90 -15.06 1.51
C GLN A 288 -34.69 -14.71 2.37
N VAL A 289 -33.53 -14.62 1.75
CA VAL A 289 -32.24 -14.41 2.43
C VAL A 289 -31.40 -13.35 1.74
N ALA A 290 -30.49 -12.75 2.50
CA ALA A 290 -29.42 -11.91 2.00
C ALA A 290 -28.10 -12.69 2.06
N LEU A 291 -27.33 -12.68 0.96
CA LEU A 291 -26.08 -13.42 0.81
C LEU A 291 -24.93 -12.46 0.53
N LYS A 292 -24.11 -12.17 1.54
CA LYS A 292 -22.92 -11.32 1.42
C LYS A 292 -21.76 -12.16 0.91
N ARG A 293 -21.44 -12.02 -0.38
CA ARG A 293 -20.30 -12.69 -1.04
C ARG A 293 -19.10 -11.77 -1.05
N PHE A 294 -18.00 -12.21 -0.43
CA PHE A 294 -16.81 -11.38 -0.23
C PHE A 294 -15.98 -11.23 -1.52
N LYS A 295 -15.51 -10.01 -1.79
CA LYS A 295 -14.52 -9.72 -2.86
C LYS A 295 -13.13 -10.04 -2.33
N ASN A 296 -12.27 -10.67 -3.13
CA ASN A 296 -10.94 -11.16 -2.71
C ASN A 296 -10.98 -12.30 -1.69
N CYS A 297 -11.53 -13.44 -2.12
CA CYS A 297 -11.49 -14.68 -1.36
C CYS A 297 -10.13 -15.38 -1.53
N SER A 298 -9.05 -14.79 -1.02
CA SER A 298 -7.82 -15.54 -0.79
C SER A 298 -7.88 -16.20 0.60
N VAL A 299 -7.14 -17.30 0.79
CA VAL A 299 -7.02 -17.98 2.08
C VAL A 299 -6.48 -17.05 3.17
N ALA A 300 -5.72 -16.01 2.80
CA ALA A 300 -5.20 -15.02 3.74
C ALA A 300 -6.31 -14.18 4.41
N GLY A 301 -7.50 -14.11 3.80
CA GLY A 301 -8.64 -13.43 4.41
C GLY A 301 -9.43 -14.30 5.39
N ASP A 302 -9.23 -15.62 5.43
CA ASP A 302 -10.04 -16.54 6.25
C ASP A 302 -10.14 -16.14 7.74
N PRO A 303 -9.09 -15.58 8.37
CA PRO A 303 -9.20 -15.10 9.74
C PRO A 303 -10.25 -13.98 9.92
N SER A 304 -10.31 -13.01 9.00
CA SER A 304 -11.27 -11.90 9.11
C SER A 304 -12.71 -12.37 8.89
N PHE A 305 -12.91 -13.30 7.97
CA PHE A 305 -14.22 -13.91 7.73
C PHE A 305 -14.66 -14.78 8.91
N THR A 306 -13.76 -15.60 9.44
CA THR A 306 -14.04 -16.46 10.59
C THR A 306 -14.41 -15.61 11.80
N HIS A 307 -13.69 -14.51 12.03
CA HIS A 307 -13.99 -13.54 13.09
C HIS A 307 -15.36 -12.88 12.90
N GLU A 308 -15.71 -12.44 11.69
CA GLU A 308 -17.04 -11.86 11.42
C GLU A 308 -18.16 -12.89 11.68
N VAL A 309 -17.98 -14.14 11.23
CA VAL A 309 -18.90 -15.25 11.50
C VAL A 309 -19.00 -15.53 13.00
N GLU A 310 -17.88 -15.50 13.72
CA GLU A 310 -17.83 -15.75 15.15
C GLU A 310 -18.59 -14.70 15.95
N VAL A 311 -18.41 -13.41 15.62
CA VAL A 311 -19.12 -12.29 16.27
C VAL A 311 -20.62 -12.36 15.99
N ILE A 312 -21.03 -12.49 14.72
CA ILE A 312 -22.46 -12.49 14.39
C ILE A 312 -23.16 -13.78 14.90
N ALA A 313 -22.43 -14.88 15.06
CA ALA A 313 -22.94 -16.12 15.64
C ALA A 313 -23.14 -16.07 17.15
N SER A 314 -22.34 -15.25 17.86
CA SER A 314 -22.39 -15.16 19.33
C SER A 314 -23.52 -14.25 19.83
N VAL A 315 -24.19 -13.52 18.93
CA VAL A 315 -25.24 -12.54 19.26
C VAL A 315 -26.60 -12.99 18.78
N ARG A 316 -27.63 -12.80 19.62
CA ARG A 316 -29.02 -13.02 19.24
C ARG A 316 -29.91 -11.99 19.92
N HIS A 317 -30.36 -11.02 19.15
CA HIS A 317 -31.20 -9.93 19.64
C HIS A 317 -32.18 -9.45 18.56
N VAL A 318 -33.35 -8.98 18.98
CA VAL A 318 -34.42 -8.54 18.05
C VAL A 318 -34.03 -7.34 17.20
N ASN A 319 -33.03 -6.56 17.60
CA ASN A 319 -32.50 -5.41 16.85
C ASN A 319 -31.12 -5.63 16.23
N LEU A 320 -30.67 -6.88 16.11
CA LEU A 320 -29.44 -7.25 15.39
C LEU A 320 -29.79 -8.19 14.23
N VAL A 321 -29.05 -8.10 13.14
CA VAL A 321 -29.17 -9.08 12.05
C VAL A 321 -28.64 -10.43 12.52
N GLY A 322 -29.50 -11.44 12.51
CA GLY A 322 -29.13 -12.81 12.88
C GLY A 322 -28.46 -13.57 11.73
N LEU A 323 -27.40 -14.31 12.06
CA LEU A 323 -26.77 -15.25 11.15
C LEU A 323 -27.64 -16.51 11.00
N ARG A 324 -27.97 -16.87 9.76
CA ARG A 324 -28.57 -18.18 9.46
C ARG A 324 -27.51 -19.24 9.22
N GLY A 325 -26.43 -18.84 8.56
CA GLY A 325 -25.39 -19.76 8.17
C GLY A 325 -24.32 -19.11 7.32
N TYR A 326 -23.40 -19.94 6.85
CA TYR A 326 -22.26 -19.49 6.08
C TYR A 326 -21.88 -20.54 5.03
N CYS A 327 -21.08 -20.13 4.05
CA CYS A 327 -20.45 -21.02 3.09
C CYS A 327 -18.97 -20.68 2.97
N THR A 328 -18.14 -21.72 3.12
CA THR A 328 -16.74 -21.72 2.70
C THR A 328 -16.52 -22.88 1.75
N ALA A 329 -16.15 -22.56 0.51
CA ALA A 329 -15.93 -23.54 -0.55
C ALA A 329 -14.74 -23.10 -1.41
N THR A 330 -14.03 -24.06 -1.99
CA THR A 330 -13.03 -23.79 -3.03
C THR A 330 -13.40 -24.60 -4.25
N THR A 331 -13.72 -23.93 -5.33
CA THR A 331 -14.07 -24.57 -6.60
C THR A 331 -12.99 -24.29 -7.64
N ASN A 332 -12.86 -25.18 -8.63
CA ASN A 332 -11.85 -25.02 -9.68
C ASN A 332 -12.12 -23.80 -10.58
N LEU A 333 -13.39 -23.42 -10.76
CA LEU A 333 -13.81 -22.35 -11.67
C LEU A 333 -13.95 -21.00 -10.98
N GLU A 334 -14.54 -20.99 -9.78
CA GLU A 334 -14.81 -19.75 -9.02
C GLU A 334 -13.74 -19.45 -7.97
N GLY A 335 -12.80 -20.37 -7.74
CA GLY A 335 -11.77 -20.24 -6.72
C GLY A 335 -12.33 -20.38 -5.31
N HIS A 336 -11.63 -19.81 -4.34
CA HIS A 336 -12.08 -19.83 -2.96
C HIS A 336 -13.26 -18.85 -2.77
N GLN A 337 -14.25 -19.24 -1.96
CA GLN A 337 -15.54 -18.58 -1.81
C GLN A 337 -15.90 -18.51 -0.33
N ARG A 338 -16.34 -17.33 0.11
CA ARG A 338 -16.76 -17.03 1.48
C ARG A 338 -18.02 -16.21 1.43
N ILE A 339 -19.07 -16.70 2.09
CA ILE A 339 -20.41 -16.13 2.00
C ILE A 339 -21.09 -16.22 3.37
N ILE A 340 -21.66 -15.11 3.81
CA ILE A 340 -22.54 -15.03 4.99
C ILE A 340 -24.00 -15.04 4.50
N VAL A 341 -24.84 -15.83 5.16
CA VAL A 341 -26.28 -15.94 4.88
C VAL A 341 -27.07 -15.45 6.08
N THR A 342 -27.90 -14.43 5.87
CA THR A 342 -28.78 -13.83 6.89
C THR A 342 -30.21 -13.75 6.38
N ASP A 343 -31.15 -13.43 7.26
CA ASP A 343 -32.47 -12.96 6.85
C ASP A 343 -32.36 -11.76 5.92
N LEU A 344 -33.30 -11.68 4.97
CA LEU A 344 -33.45 -10.52 4.13
C LEU A 344 -34.27 -9.45 4.84
N MET A 345 -33.75 -8.22 4.88
CA MET A 345 -34.46 -7.05 5.39
C MET A 345 -35.15 -6.36 4.22
N GLU A 346 -36.48 -6.46 4.15
CA GLU A 346 -37.23 -6.12 2.95
C GLU A 346 -37.29 -4.63 2.64
N ASN A 347 -37.18 -3.79 3.67
CA ASN A 347 -37.20 -2.34 3.53
C ASN A 347 -35.80 -1.74 3.36
N GLY A 348 -34.76 -2.54 3.12
CA GLY A 348 -33.41 -2.01 2.87
C GLY A 348 -32.78 -1.35 4.10
N SER A 349 -31.93 -0.34 3.90
CA SER A 349 -31.23 0.37 4.97
C SER A 349 -31.85 1.73 5.28
N VAL A 350 -31.60 2.26 6.48
CA VAL A 350 -32.00 3.63 6.85
C VAL A 350 -31.44 4.66 5.86
N TYR A 351 -30.22 4.44 5.36
CA TYR A 351 -29.60 5.29 4.34
C TYR A 351 -30.45 5.37 3.06
N ASP A 352 -31.06 4.27 2.63
CA ASP A 352 -31.88 4.23 1.40
C ASP A 352 -33.15 5.09 1.55
N HIS A 353 -33.71 5.16 2.76
CA HIS A 353 -34.91 5.96 3.04
C HIS A 353 -34.62 7.44 3.29
N LEU A 354 -33.46 7.77 3.86
CA LEU A 354 -33.08 9.16 4.11
C LEU A 354 -32.48 9.83 2.88
N PHE A 355 -31.67 9.11 2.10
CA PHE A 355 -30.83 9.69 1.04
C PHE A 355 -30.96 9.01 -0.31
N GLY A 356 -31.74 7.94 -0.41
CA GLY A 356 -32.04 7.26 -1.66
C GLY A 356 -33.15 7.94 -2.45
N SER A 357 -33.59 7.30 -3.53
CA SER A 357 -34.64 7.80 -4.43
C SER A 357 -36.05 7.60 -3.89
N ALA A 358 -36.21 7.33 -2.59
CA ALA A 358 -37.50 7.11 -1.97
C ALA A 358 -38.39 8.34 -2.14
N LYS A 359 -39.62 8.15 -2.63
CA LYS A 359 -40.55 9.26 -2.89
C LYS A 359 -41.17 9.84 -1.62
N GLN A 360 -41.13 9.09 -0.51
CA GLN A 360 -41.83 9.44 0.72
C GLN A 360 -40.84 9.42 1.89
N LYS A 361 -40.80 10.51 2.65
CA LYS A 361 -39.98 10.63 3.85
C LYS A 361 -40.53 9.70 4.94
N LEU A 362 -39.63 9.12 5.75
CA LEU A 362 -40.03 8.41 6.96
C LEU A 362 -40.74 9.37 7.92
N SER A 363 -41.89 8.94 8.44
CA SER A 363 -42.61 9.69 9.46
C SER A 363 -41.88 9.65 10.81
N TRP A 364 -42.13 10.64 11.65
CA TRP A 364 -41.49 10.76 12.95
C TRP A 364 -41.62 9.49 13.82
N PRO A 365 -42.81 8.85 13.95
CA PRO A 365 -42.94 7.61 14.73
C PRO A 365 -42.03 6.49 14.24
N ILE A 366 -41.83 6.36 12.92
CA ILE A 366 -40.94 5.36 12.34
C ILE A 366 -39.48 5.70 12.68
N ARG A 367 -39.08 6.97 12.60
CA ARG A 367 -37.71 7.41 12.96
C ARG A 367 -37.39 7.17 14.43
N GLN A 368 -38.32 7.46 15.34
CA GLN A 368 -38.19 7.15 16.76
C GLN A 368 -38.01 5.65 17.00
N LYS A 369 -38.84 4.84 16.35
CA LYS A 369 -38.77 3.38 16.44
C LYS A 369 -37.42 2.84 15.96
N ILE A 370 -36.89 3.39 14.86
CA ILE A 370 -35.57 3.03 14.33
C ILE A 370 -34.45 3.42 15.31
N ALA A 371 -34.49 4.65 15.84
CA ALA A 371 -33.51 5.14 16.81
C ALA A 371 -33.49 4.25 18.06
N LEU A 372 -34.66 3.98 18.64
CA LEU A 372 -34.80 3.15 19.83
C LEU A 372 -34.36 1.70 19.58
N GLY A 373 -34.76 1.10 18.46
CA GLY A 373 -34.34 -0.26 18.10
C GLY A 373 -32.82 -0.35 17.93
N THR A 374 -32.21 0.61 17.25
CA THR A 374 -30.75 0.69 17.10
C THR A 374 -30.07 0.82 18.46
N ALA A 375 -30.59 1.69 19.33
CA ALA A 375 -30.05 1.89 20.67
C ALA A 375 -30.10 0.61 21.53
N ARG A 376 -31.22 -0.12 21.50
CA ARG A 376 -31.38 -1.41 22.18
C ARG A 376 -30.41 -2.47 21.64
N GLY A 377 -30.22 -2.53 20.33
CA GLY A 377 -29.24 -3.43 19.70
C GLY A 377 -27.81 -3.18 20.19
N LEU A 378 -27.41 -1.90 20.24
CA LEU A 378 -26.09 -1.51 20.72
C LEU A 378 -25.92 -1.72 22.24
N ALA A 379 -26.94 -1.41 23.04
CA ALA A 379 -26.94 -1.69 24.47
C ALA A 379 -26.71 -3.18 24.75
N TYR A 380 -27.41 -4.04 24.00
CA TYR A 380 -27.17 -5.48 24.06
C TYR A 380 -25.73 -5.86 23.69
N LEU A 381 -25.14 -5.30 22.63
CA LEU A 381 -23.74 -5.60 22.28
C LEU A 381 -22.76 -5.18 23.39
N HIS A 382 -22.99 -4.02 24.01
CA HIS A 382 -22.08 -3.46 25.02
C HIS A 382 -22.19 -4.13 26.38
N TYR A 383 -23.41 -4.49 26.80
CA TYR A 383 -23.69 -4.92 28.18
C TYR A 383 -24.45 -6.25 28.29
N GLY A 384 -25.12 -6.70 27.23
CA GLY A 384 -25.87 -7.96 27.20
C GLY A 384 -25.08 -9.15 26.63
N ALA A 385 -24.10 -8.90 25.76
CA ALA A 385 -23.21 -9.90 25.20
C ALA A 385 -21.97 -10.09 26.09
N GLN A 386 -21.54 -11.34 26.26
CA GLN A 386 -20.32 -11.68 27.00
C GLN A 386 -19.39 -12.54 26.12
N PRO A 387 -18.17 -12.08 25.80
CA PRO A 387 -17.61 -10.75 26.11
C PRO A 387 -18.36 -9.61 25.42
N SER A 388 -18.25 -8.39 25.97
CA SER A 388 -18.80 -7.17 25.36
C SER A 388 -18.26 -6.96 23.94
N ILE A 389 -19.09 -6.46 23.04
CA ILE A 389 -18.77 -6.32 21.61
C ILE A 389 -18.88 -4.84 21.21
N ILE A 390 -17.81 -4.29 20.63
CA ILE A 390 -17.80 -2.94 20.04
C ILE A 390 -17.91 -3.08 18.52
N HIS A 391 -18.92 -2.45 17.91
CA HIS A 391 -19.27 -2.64 16.50
C HIS A 391 -18.32 -1.91 15.54
N ARG A 392 -17.92 -0.66 15.85
CA ARG A 392 -16.98 0.19 15.09
C ARG A 392 -17.42 0.71 13.72
N ASP A 393 -18.62 0.36 13.24
CA ASP A 393 -19.11 0.80 11.93
C ASP A 393 -20.62 1.05 11.94
N ILE A 394 -21.10 1.73 12.99
CA ILE A 394 -22.49 2.18 13.05
C ILE A 394 -22.66 3.38 12.13
N LYS A 395 -23.61 3.24 11.20
CA LYS A 395 -23.99 4.24 10.20
C LYS A 395 -25.35 3.88 9.61
N ALA A 396 -26.02 4.84 8.96
CA ALA A 396 -27.35 4.61 8.38
C ALA A 396 -27.41 3.44 7.38
N SER A 397 -26.32 3.16 6.64
CA SER A 397 -26.29 2.04 5.67
C SER A 397 -26.13 0.66 6.32
N ASN A 398 -25.71 0.60 7.59
CA ASN A 398 -25.58 -0.63 8.37
C ASN A 398 -26.76 -0.86 9.33
N ILE A 399 -27.79 0.00 9.29
CA ILE A 399 -29.04 -0.19 10.02
C ILE A 399 -30.10 -0.57 9.00
N LEU A 400 -30.47 -1.85 9.01
CA LEU A 400 -31.44 -2.42 8.09
C LEU A 400 -32.85 -2.44 8.69
N LEU A 401 -33.85 -2.47 7.83
CA LEU A 401 -35.26 -2.38 8.20
C LEU A 401 -36.02 -3.62 7.73
N ASP A 402 -36.65 -4.33 8.65
CA ASP A 402 -37.54 -5.44 8.31
C ASP A 402 -38.89 -4.93 7.75
N ARG A 403 -39.79 -5.85 7.37
CA ARG A 403 -41.14 -5.51 6.85
C ARG A 403 -41.94 -4.53 7.70
N LYS A 404 -41.71 -4.52 9.02
CA LYS A 404 -42.43 -3.68 10.01
C LYS A 404 -41.64 -2.42 10.38
N PHE A 405 -40.59 -2.10 9.63
CA PHE A 405 -39.66 -1.01 9.91
C PHE A 405 -38.99 -1.14 11.30
N GLU A 406 -38.78 -2.38 11.79
CA GLU A 406 -37.92 -2.60 12.95
C GLU A 406 -36.45 -2.48 12.53
N ALA A 407 -35.66 -1.72 13.30
CA ALA A 407 -34.23 -1.59 13.06
C ALA A 407 -33.46 -2.85 13.43
N LYS A 408 -32.53 -3.25 12.54
CA LYS A 408 -31.60 -4.37 12.67
C LYS A 408 -30.19 -3.89 12.35
N VAL A 409 -29.31 -3.82 13.35
CA VAL A 409 -27.90 -3.47 13.14
C VAL A 409 -27.19 -4.63 12.43
N ALA A 410 -26.45 -4.31 11.37
CA ALA A 410 -25.80 -5.23 10.45
C ALA A 410 -24.31 -4.90 10.26
N ASP A 411 -23.59 -5.81 9.60
CA ASP A 411 -22.18 -5.68 9.20
C ASP A 411 -21.17 -5.64 10.36
N PHE A 412 -20.97 -6.81 10.97
CA PHE A 412 -20.01 -7.03 12.06
C PHE A 412 -18.54 -7.18 11.59
N GLY A 413 -18.23 -6.86 10.32
CA GLY A 413 -16.90 -7.09 9.74
C GLY A 413 -15.76 -6.34 10.42
N LEU A 414 -16.06 -5.24 11.13
CA LEU A 414 -15.08 -4.49 11.92
C LEU A 414 -15.16 -4.75 13.43
N ALA A 415 -16.20 -5.45 13.89
CA ALA A 415 -16.53 -5.58 15.30
C ALA A 415 -15.43 -6.28 16.11
N LYS A 416 -15.33 -5.98 17.40
CA LYS A 416 -14.32 -6.54 18.30
C LYS A 416 -14.91 -6.94 19.64
N PHE A 417 -14.48 -8.09 20.15
CA PHE A 417 -14.66 -8.46 21.55
C PHE A 417 -13.76 -7.60 22.43
N LYS A 418 -14.36 -6.96 23.43
CA LYS A 418 -13.68 -6.21 24.47
C LYS A 418 -13.31 -7.19 25.60
N PRO A 419 -12.02 -7.35 25.93
CA PRO A 419 -11.61 -8.15 27.08
C PRO A 419 -12.12 -7.55 28.40
N GLU A 420 -12.49 -8.41 29.34
CA GLU A 420 -12.92 -7.99 30.68
C GLU A 420 -11.84 -7.14 31.38
N GLY A 421 -12.27 -6.14 32.15
CA GLY A 421 -11.39 -5.28 32.94
C GLY A 421 -10.61 -4.21 32.16
N MET A 422 -10.70 -4.17 30.83
CA MET A 422 -10.07 -3.11 30.03
C MET A 422 -10.95 -1.85 29.95
N THR A 423 -10.35 -0.67 30.16
CA THR A 423 -11.05 0.62 29.97
C THR A 423 -11.18 1.00 28.50
N HIS A 424 -10.18 0.65 27.69
CA HIS A 424 -10.14 0.89 26.25
C HIS A 424 -9.30 -0.18 25.55
N MET A 425 -9.48 -0.30 24.23
CA MET A 425 -8.65 -1.12 23.36
C MET A 425 -7.83 -0.23 22.43
N SER A 426 -6.50 -0.33 22.49
CA SER A 426 -5.63 0.34 21.53
C SER A 426 -5.61 -0.45 20.22
N THR A 427 -6.15 0.12 19.14
CA THR A 427 -6.23 -0.57 17.86
C THR A 427 -6.17 0.38 16.67
N ARG A 428 -5.77 -0.14 15.50
CA ARG A 428 -5.79 0.63 14.25
C ARG A 428 -7.18 1.21 14.03
N VAL A 429 -7.23 2.49 13.69
CA VAL A 429 -8.46 3.20 13.34
C VAL A 429 -9.09 2.54 12.11
N ALA A 430 -10.35 2.15 12.24
CA ALA A 430 -11.19 1.66 11.15
C ALA A 430 -12.63 2.06 11.43
N GLY A 431 -13.40 2.33 10.38
CA GLY A 431 -14.77 2.84 10.45
C GLY A 431 -15.02 3.76 9.26
N THR A 432 -16.22 4.34 9.22
CA THR A 432 -16.63 5.24 8.14
C THR A 432 -16.43 6.71 8.55
N MET A 433 -15.75 7.49 7.72
CA MET A 433 -15.54 8.92 7.96
C MET A 433 -16.87 9.63 8.21
N GLY A 434 -16.92 10.53 9.20
CA GLY A 434 -18.14 11.19 9.68
C GLY A 434 -18.80 10.49 10.88
N TYR A 435 -18.56 9.19 11.05
CA TYR A 435 -19.09 8.41 12.18
C TYR A 435 -18.01 8.06 13.21
N VAL A 436 -16.72 8.15 12.84
CA VAL A 436 -15.60 7.81 13.74
C VAL A 436 -15.47 8.83 14.87
N ALA A 437 -15.50 8.36 16.11
CA ALA A 437 -15.34 9.20 17.29
C ALA A 437 -13.95 9.89 17.35
N PRO A 438 -13.86 11.15 17.83
CA PRO A 438 -12.62 11.93 17.84
C PRO A 438 -11.46 11.25 18.57
N GLU A 439 -11.68 10.71 19.78
CA GLU A 439 -10.65 10.05 20.56
C GLU A 439 -10.13 8.78 19.89
N TYR A 440 -11.01 8.11 19.14
CA TYR A 440 -10.63 6.92 18.40
C TYR A 440 -9.83 7.29 17.16
N ALA A 441 -10.25 8.34 16.43
CA ALA A 441 -9.51 8.86 15.27
C ALA A 441 -8.12 9.38 15.64
N LEU A 442 -8.01 10.12 16.75
CA LEU A 442 -6.77 10.79 17.17
C LEU A 442 -5.79 9.83 17.87
N TYR A 443 -6.29 8.96 18.75
CA TYR A 443 -5.44 8.17 19.64
C TYR A 443 -5.53 6.66 19.41
N GLY A 444 -6.42 6.19 18.53
CA GLY A 444 -6.68 4.76 18.34
C GLY A 444 -7.30 4.08 19.57
N GLN A 445 -7.84 4.86 20.51
CA GLN A 445 -8.50 4.37 21.72
C GLN A 445 -9.95 3.99 21.41
N LEU A 446 -10.21 2.70 21.30
CA LEU A 446 -11.54 2.17 21.04
C LEU A 446 -12.27 1.83 22.35
N THR A 447 -13.50 2.31 22.48
CA THR A 447 -14.40 1.99 23.61
C THR A 447 -15.83 1.80 23.11
N GLU A 448 -16.72 1.31 23.98
CA GLU A 448 -18.16 1.29 23.75
C GLU A 448 -18.71 2.70 23.43
N ARG A 449 -18.09 3.75 24.00
CA ARG A 449 -18.45 5.16 23.75
C ARG A 449 -18.11 5.64 22.34
N SER A 450 -17.28 4.89 21.60
CA SER A 450 -17.04 5.16 20.18
C SER A 450 -18.26 4.77 19.32
N ASP A 451 -18.97 3.69 19.67
CA ASP A 451 -20.26 3.36 19.05
C ASP A 451 -21.37 4.33 19.46
N VAL A 452 -21.34 4.85 20.70
CA VAL A 452 -22.29 5.88 21.16
C VAL A 452 -22.19 7.13 20.29
N PHE A 453 -20.97 7.59 19.98
CA PHE A 453 -20.76 8.71 19.08
C PHE A 453 -21.34 8.44 17.70
N SER A 454 -21.04 7.26 17.14
CA SER A 454 -21.54 6.84 15.83
C SER A 454 -23.08 6.77 15.80
N PHE A 455 -23.70 6.30 16.88
CA PHE A 455 -25.15 6.31 17.06
C PHE A 455 -25.71 7.73 17.12
N GLY A 456 -25.06 8.65 17.83
CA GLY A 456 -25.45 10.06 17.86
C GLY A 456 -25.49 10.68 16.47
N VAL A 457 -24.49 10.37 15.63
CA VAL A 457 -24.47 10.81 14.23
C VAL A 457 -25.66 10.27 13.47
N VAL A 458 -25.95 8.96 13.57
CA VAL A 458 -27.15 8.36 12.95
C VAL A 458 -28.44 9.02 13.45
N LEU A 459 -28.53 9.34 14.75
CA LEU A 459 -29.70 10.01 15.30
C LEU A 459 -29.87 11.42 14.72
N LEU A 460 -28.77 12.16 14.51
CA LEU A 460 -28.80 13.43 13.79
C LEU A 460 -29.21 13.26 12.33
N GLU A 461 -28.77 12.21 11.64
CA GLU A 461 -29.23 11.90 10.27
C GLU A 461 -30.74 11.64 10.24
N LEU A 462 -31.26 10.87 11.20
CA LEU A 462 -32.70 10.63 11.36
C LEU A 462 -33.47 11.92 11.67
N LEU A 463 -32.93 12.82 12.50
CA LEU A 463 -33.64 14.05 12.87
C LEU A 463 -33.63 15.07 11.74
N SER A 464 -32.49 15.25 11.07
CA SER A 464 -32.26 16.35 10.12
C SER A 464 -32.42 15.99 8.65
N GLY A 465 -32.38 14.70 8.30
CA GLY A 465 -32.32 14.28 6.90
C GLY A 465 -31.03 14.72 6.19
N LYS A 466 -29.99 15.13 6.93
CA LYS A 466 -28.67 15.49 6.40
C LYS A 466 -27.69 14.33 6.57
N ARG A 467 -26.74 14.19 5.65
CA ARG A 467 -25.70 13.15 5.73
C ARG A 467 -24.67 13.49 6.81
N ALA A 468 -24.03 12.48 7.36
CA ALA A 468 -22.96 12.65 8.36
C ALA A 468 -21.86 13.64 7.94
N LEU A 469 -21.49 13.62 6.65
CA LEU A 469 -20.56 14.58 6.03
C LEU A 469 -21.14 15.02 4.67
N GLU A 470 -21.25 16.33 4.49
CA GLU A 470 -21.63 16.97 3.22
C GLU A 470 -20.56 17.98 2.82
N ILE A 471 -20.54 18.38 1.55
CA ILE A 471 -19.75 19.52 1.10
C ILE A 471 -20.70 20.71 1.09
N ASP A 472 -20.35 21.77 1.82
CA ASP A 472 -21.15 22.99 1.86
C ASP A 472 -21.04 23.81 0.56
N THR A 473 -21.73 24.95 0.52
CA THR A 473 -21.74 25.84 -0.64
C THR A 473 -20.38 26.44 -0.98
N ASP A 474 -19.47 26.48 0.01
CA ASP A 474 -18.12 27.03 -0.12
C ASP A 474 -17.09 25.94 -0.44
N GLY A 475 -17.56 24.71 -0.69
CA GLY A 475 -16.71 23.57 -1.01
C GLY A 475 -16.00 22.96 0.19
N GLN A 476 -16.35 23.34 1.43
CA GLN A 476 -15.77 22.81 2.65
C GLN A 476 -16.58 21.63 3.19
N PRO A 477 -15.91 20.62 3.79
CA PRO A 477 -16.61 19.54 4.45
C PRO A 477 -17.34 20.06 5.70
N SER A 478 -18.65 19.86 5.74
CA SER A 478 -19.53 20.18 6.85
C SER A 478 -20.03 18.89 7.50
N ALA A 479 -19.74 18.71 8.79
CA ALA A 479 -20.23 17.58 9.56
C ALA A 479 -21.60 17.89 10.17
N VAL A 480 -22.51 16.91 10.13
CA VAL A 480 -23.85 17.06 10.74
C VAL A 480 -23.79 17.37 12.24
N THR A 481 -22.72 16.90 12.91
CA THR A 481 -22.45 17.19 14.32
C THR A 481 -22.20 18.67 14.57
N ASP A 482 -21.43 19.33 13.71
CA ASP A 482 -21.06 20.74 13.86
C ASP A 482 -22.26 21.64 13.54
N PHE A 483 -23.01 21.28 12.50
CA PHE A 483 -24.29 21.90 12.15
C PHE A 483 -25.27 21.87 13.34
N ALA A 484 -25.52 20.67 13.89
CA ALA A 484 -26.48 20.53 14.99
C ALA A 484 -25.99 21.21 16.27
N TRP A 485 -24.69 21.11 16.58
CA TRP A 485 -24.10 21.77 17.75
C TRP A 485 -24.25 23.29 17.69
N SER A 486 -23.99 23.90 16.53
CA SER A 486 -24.16 25.34 16.31
C SER A 486 -25.60 25.80 16.57
N LEU A 487 -26.59 25.06 16.07
CA LEU A 487 -28.00 25.39 16.29
C LEU A 487 -28.40 25.25 17.77
N VAL A 488 -28.01 24.16 18.42
CA VAL A 488 -28.33 23.93 19.84
C VAL A 488 -27.67 24.97 20.73
N ARG A 489 -26.41 25.33 20.48
CA ARG A 489 -25.69 26.38 21.23
C ARG A 489 -26.40 27.74 21.16
N ASN A 490 -27.04 28.02 20.03
CA ASN A 490 -27.79 29.25 19.79
C ASN A 490 -29.27 29.17 20.26
N GLY A 491 -29.66 28.12 20.99
CA GLY A 491 -31.04 27.95 21.47
C GLY A 491 -32.04 27.60 20.37
N ARG A 492 -31.56 27.09 19.23
CA ARG A 492 -32.34 26.78 18.02
C ARG A 492 -32.38 25.27 17.77
N ALA A 493 -32.52 24.47 18.82
CA ALA A 493 -32.45 23.00 18.72
C ALA A 493 -33.45 22.40 17.73
N LEU A 494 -34.65 22.97 17.64
CA LEU A 494 -35.71 22.51 16.74
C LEU A 494 -35.39 22.72 15.26
N ASP A 495 -34.48 23.65 14.93
CA ASP A 495 -34.07 23.91 13.55
C ASP A 495 -33.18 22.78 12.99
N VAL A 496 -32.80 21.81 13.83
CA VAL A 496 -32.17 20.56 13.40
C VAL A 496 -33.18 19.63 12.72
N ILE A 497 -34.48 19.74 13.04
CA ILE A 497 -35.51 18.83 12.55
C ILE A 497 -35.76 19.05 11.05
N GLU A 498 -35.85 17.95 10.29
CA GLU A 498 -36.08 17.99 8.86
C GLU A 498 -37.44 18.62 8.50
N ASP A 499 -37.40 19.61 7.60
CA ASP A 499 -38.61 20.24 7.06
C ASP A 499 -39.53 19.23 6.35
N GLY A 500 -40.82 19.31 6.66
CA GLY A 500 -41.85 18.47 6.04
C GLY A 500 -41.79 17.00 6.47
N MET A 501 -41.18 16.68 7.61
CA MET A 501 -41.27 15.35 8.22
C MET A 501 -42.75 15.02 8.54
N PRO A 502 -43.28 13.87 8.07
CA PRO A 502 -44.66 13.49 8.37
C PRO A 502 -44.87 13.15 9.86
N GLU A 503 -46.07 13.44 10.36
CA GLU A 503 -46.54 13.04 11.70
C GLU A 503 -45.64 13.53 12.85
N LEU A 504 -45.14 14.77 12.78
CA LEU A 504 -44.31 15.38 13.83
C LEU A 504 -44.96 15.19 15.21
N GLY A 505 -44.14 14.74 16.16
CA GLY A 505 -44.54 14.59 17.55
C GLY A 505 -44.51 15.92 18.32
N PRO A 506 -44.75 15.86 19.64
CA PRO A 506 -44.62 17.02 20.51
C PRO A 506 -43.22 17.65 20.41
N ILE A 507 -43.17 18.98 20.42
CA ILE A 507 -41.95 19.77 20.24
C ILE A 507 -40.91 19.42 21.31
N GLU A 508 -41.35 19.21 22.55
CA GLU A 508 -40.51 18.86 23.69
C GLU A 508 -39.82 17.51 23.49
N ILE A 509 -40.51 16.56 22.85
CA ILE A 509 -39.96 15.24 22.54
C ILE A 509 -38.96 15.34 21.40
N LEU A 510 -39.25 16.14 20.36
CA LEU A 510 -38.31 16.39 19.26
C LEU A 510 -37.02 17.04 19.76
N GLU A 511 -37.15 18.13 20.54
CA GLU A 511 -36.01 18.81 21.15
C GLU A 511 -35.19 17.87 22.03
N LYS A 512 -35.86 17.05 22.86
CA LYS A 512 -35.21 16.01 23.66
C LYS A 512 -34.36 15.07 22.80
N HIS A 513 -34.86 14.60 21.66
CA HIS A 513 -34.10 13.70 20.79
C HIS A 513 -32.87 14.40 20.18
N VAL A 514 -32.98 15.69 19.83
CA VAL A 514 -31.84 16.51 19.38
C VAL A 514 -30.78 16.60 20.47
N LEU A 515 -31.19 16.90 21.72
CA LEU A 515 -30.26 17.00 22.85
C LEU A 515 -29.58 15.67 23.17
N VAL A 516 -30.31 14.55 23.10
CA VAL A 516 -29.73 13.20 23.25
C VAL A 516 -28.70 12.93 22.15
N ALA A 517 -29.00 13.29 20.90
CA ALA A 517 -28.07 13.13 19.78
C ALA A 517 -26.77 13.92 19.99
N ILE A 518 -26.90 15.19 20.40
CA ILE A 518 -25.76 16.05 20.74
C ILE A 518 -24.93 15.45 21.89
N LEU A 519 -25.57 14.97 22.95
CA LEU A 519 -24.86 14.36 24.08
C LEU A 519 -24.10 13.09 23.66
N CYS A 520 -24.69 12.28 22.79
CA CYS A 520 -24.01 11.12 22.19
C CYS A 520 -22.79 11.53 21.34
N CYS A 521 -22.90 12.64 20.60
CA CYS A 521 -21.82 13.20 19.76
C CYS A 521 -20.80 14.07 20.52
N HIS A 522 -20.87 14.15 21.84
CA HIS A 522 -20.00 15.05 22.60
C HIS A 522 -18.51 14.72 22.36
N PRO A 523 -17.62 15.70 22.11
CA PRO A 523 -16.20 15.43 21.85
C PRO A 523 -15.52 14.68 23.01
N GLN A 524 -15.88 15.08 24.23
CA GLN A 524 -15.37 14.46 25.44
C GLN A 524 -16.03 13.11 25.77
N LEU A 525 -15.23 12.04 25.82
CA LEU A 525 -15.68 10.65 25.99
C LEU A 525 -16.53 10.42 27.27
N TYR A 526 -16.16 11.03 28.40
CA TYR A 526 -16.87 10.86 29.67
C TYR A 526 -18.23 11.59 29.71
N ALA A 527 -18.45 12.54 28.80
CA ALA A 527 -19.69 13.29 28.72
C ALA A 527 -20.80 12.48 28.03
N ARG A 528 -20.42 11.59 27.11
CA ARG A 528 -21.36 10.70 26.41
C ARG A 528 -22.10 9.78 27.39
N PRO A 529 -23.36 9.44 27.16
CA PRO A 529 -24.07 8.42 27.94
C PRO A 529 -23.57 7.01 27.57
N THR A 530 -23.95 6.00 28.36
CA THR A 530 -23.92 4.60 27.90
C THR A 530 -25.13 4.31 27.01
N MET A 531 -25.09 3.27 26.18
CA MET A 531 -26.26 2.93 25.36
C MET A 531 -27.49 2.53 26.20
N ASP A 532 -27.32 1.91 27.38
CA ASP A 532 -28.44 1.71 28.30
C ASP A 532 -29.07 3.02 28.78
N GLN A 533 -28.26 4.04 29.06
CA GLN A 533 -28.76 5.36 29.41
C GLN A 533 -29.47 6.01 28.23
N VAL A 534 -28.95 5.87 27.01
CA VAL A 534 -29.60 6.34 25.78
C VAL A 534 -30.96 5.67 25.59
N VAL A 535 -31.06 4.35 25.75
CA VAL A 535 -32.33 3.62 25.65
C VAL A 535 -33.35 4.20 26.65
N LYS A 536 -32.97 4.37 27.91
CA LYS A 536 -33.84 4.99 28.93
C LYS A 536 -34.26 6.40 28.56
N MET A 537 -33.33 7.22 28.05
CA MET A 537 -33.64 8.59 27.61
C MET A 537 -34.62 8.58 26.43
N LEU A 538 -34.52 7.64 25.49
CA LEU A 538 -35.43 7.55 24.33
C LEU A 538 -36.78 6.92 24.65
N GLU A 539 -36.87 6.04 25.67
CA GLU A 539 -38.12 5.39 26.08
C GLU A 539 -38.99 6.26 26.99
N THR A 540 -38.38 7.11 27.82
CA THR A 540 -39.15 7.95 28.74
C THR A 540 -39.80 9.12 28.01
N GLU A 541 -41.05 9.44 28.37
CA GLU A 541 -41.68 10.70 27.96
C GLU A 541 -41.25 11.87 28.87
N GLU A 542 -40.46 11.61 29.92
CA GLU A 542 -39.96 12.62 30.85
C GLU A 542 -38.96 13.59 30.20
N LEU A 543 -39.10 14.88 30.50
CA LEU A 543 -38.25 15.95 29.99
C LEU A 543 -36.80 15.80 30.45
N VAL A 544 -35.86 16.21 29.60
CA VAL A 544 -34.39 16.17 29.84
C VAL A 544 -33.98 16.89 31.12
N SER A 545 -34.80 17.82 31.63
CA SER A 545 -34.58 18.55 32.88
C SER A 545 -34.50 17.66 34.13
N SER A 546 -35.04 16.42 34.10
CA SER A 546 -34.85 15.44 35.18
C SER A 546 -33.44 14.82 35.18
N PHE A 547 -32.72 14.90 34.06
CA PHE A 547 -31.31 14.56 33.94
C PHE A 547 -30.46 15.83 34.15
N SER A 548 -30.43 16.31 35.40
CA SER A 548 -29.67 17.48 35.89
C SER A 548 -28.23 17.62 35.37
N CYS A 549 -27.63 16.55 34.83
CA CYS A 549 -26.29 16.55 34.23
C CYS A 549 -26.20 17.05 32.77
N ILE A 550 -27.31 17.17 32.02
CA ILE A 550 -27.27 17.50 30.57
C ILE A 550 -27.27 19.02 30.36
N ALA A 551 -28.17 19.75 31.02
CA ALA A 551 -28.19 21.22 30.96
C ALA A 551 -26.93 21.84 31.61
N GLY A 552 -26.51 21.34 32.78
CA GLY A 552 -25.33 21.85 33.47
C GLY A 552 -24.00 21.65 32.74
N ARG A 553 -23.90 20.66 31.83
CA ARG A 553 -22.69 20.44 30.99
C ARG A 553 -22.69 21.26 29.70
N ILE A 554 -23.85 21.56 29.15
CA ILE A 554 -23.97 22.44 27.97
C ILE A 554 -23.82 23.91 28.40
N ASP A 555 -24.33 24.29 29.57
CA ASP A 555 -24.24 25.67 30.08
C ASP A 555 -22.83 26.03 30.58
N THR A 556 -21.98 25.08 31.00
CA THR A 556 -20.58 25.37 31.35
C THR A 556 -19.73 25.91 30.19
N GLU A 557 -20.16 25.70 28.94
CA GLU A 557 -19.49 26.25 27.75
C GLU A 557 -20.12 27.56 27.22
N LYS A 558 -21.23 28.04 27.82
CA LYS A 558 -21.69 29.42 27.59
C LYS A 558 -20.84 30.46 28.35
N SER A 559 -20.07 30.01 29.33
CA SER A 559 -19.27 30.83 30.25
C SER A 559 -17.77 30.92 29.93
N VAL A 560 -17.32 30.48 28.74
CA VAL A 560 -15.92 30.61 28.28
C VAL A 560 -15.85 31.34 26.95
#